data_AF-A0A7C5QS75-F1
#
_entry.id   AF-A0A7C5QS75-F1
#
_cell.length_a   1.000
_cell.length_b   1.000
_cell.length_c   1.000
_cell.angle_alpha   90.00
_cell.angle_beta   90.00
_cell.angle_gamma   90.00
#
_symmetry.space_group_name_H-M   'P 1'
#
loop_
_entity.id
_entity.type
_entity.pdbx_description
1 polymer ?
#
loop_
_entity_poly.entity_id
_entity_poly.type
_entity_poly.pdbx_seq_one_letter_code
_entity_poly.pdbx_strand_id
1 'polypeptide(L)'
;MGMEPAWLIRRLVAALMVNLALAAPLAASPAQPTPREVEALLATLRLRDGLITRPEETIAALGSAPARDALAEMAQAMQEAGSGADGWRFLMATSVFDMVGAEGPGPALTLYYNPWTDNALIAEWRERGGTFVLADAEWLPADLIRVPGGEVDPRPPWLRTGDARSRALSEGMIAVIDAFEANFGTQAARRDWRGHLGLEDRAAVAKYLAPVLALRIYESQLRIKALAVPAEGEDPLLAPLRKSLVALIRVATSQGFAPLVERAPETAPEMAAMLTAMAPVTLEGLAPVALVADRDEVLVYLASPLTSDFTIAARFGLEGEAATVPRLRQLDLVLYAASVAMARLEGPAAPVTTPAMPAAGGGNRREGGKRK
;
A
#
# COMPACT_ATOMS: atom_id res chain seq x y z
N MET A 1 -25.51 -26.14 -13.46
CA MET A 1 -25.46 -25.31 -14.69
C MET A 1 -24.50 -24.18 -14.41
N GLY A 2 -23.24 -24.34 -14.82
CA GLY A 2 -22.19 -23.36 -14.60
C GLY A 2 -22.30 -22.24 -15.63
N MET A 3 -22.42 -21.00 -15.15
CA MET A 3 -22.18 -19.82 -15.95
C MET A 3 -20.68 -19.52 -15.89
N GLU A 4 -20.01 -19.68 -17.03
CA GLU A 4 -18.61 -19.26 -17.21
C GLU A 4 -18.42 -17.75 -17.03
N PRO A 5 -17.30 -17.28 -16.44
CA PRO A 5 -17.03 -15.87 -16.21
C PRO A 5 -16.35 -15.23 -17.44
N ALA A 6 -16.93 -15.39 -18.64
CA ALA A 6 -16.45 -14.72 -19.86
C ALA A 6 -16.56 -13.18 -19.78
N TRP A 7 -17.33 -12.65 -18.83
CA TRP A 7 -17.46 -11.21 -18.58
C TRP A 7 -16.36 -10.63 -17.68
N LEU A 8 -15.73 -11.46 -16.84
CA LEU A 8 -14.63 -11.06 -15.94
C LEU A 8 -13.36 -10.77 -16.74
N ILE A 9 -13.09 -11.58 -17.77
CA ILE A 9 -11.96 -11.43 -18.70
C ILE A 9 -12.09 -10.12 -19.51
N ARG A 10 -13.31 -9.74 -19.92
CA ARG A 10 -13.54 -8.51 -20.72
C ARG A 10 -13.34 -7.20 -19.94
N ARG A 11 -13.43 -7.21 -18.60
CA ARG A 11 -13.22 -6.02 -17.76
C ARG A 11 -11.82 -5.94 -17.15
N LEU A 12 -11.15 -7.07 -16.93
CA LEU A 12 -9.70 -7.11 -16.69
C LEU A 12 -8.91 -6.49 -17.86
N VAL A 13 -9.39 -6.68 -19.09
CA VAL A 13 -8.84 -5.98 -20.27
C VAL A 13 -9.06 -4.46 -20.19
N ALA A 14 -10.17 -3.97 -19.63
CA ALA A 14 -10.42 -2.53 -19.52
C ALA A 14 -9.50 -1.84 -18.48
N ALA A 15 -9.13 -2.52 -17.40
CA ALA A 15 -8.11 -2.03 -16.47
C ALA A 15 -6.69 -2.08 -17.06
N LEU A 16 -6.41 -3.08 -17.91
CA LEU A 16 -5.14 -3.19 -18.66
C LEU A 16 -5.04 -2.16 -19.82
N MET A 17 -6.17 -1.65 -20.31
CA MET A 17 -6.25 -0.73 -21.46
C MET A 17 -5.77 0.69 -21.19
N VAL A 18 -5.44 1.04 -19.93
CA VAL A 18 -4.77 2.31 -19.62
C VAL A 18 -3.39 2.38 -20.29
N ASN A 19 -2.75 1.24 -20.57
CA ASN A 19 -1.49 1.17 -21.34
C ASN A 19 -1.67 1.05 -22.87
N LEU A 20 -2.90 0.89 -23.40
CA LEU A 20 -3.17 0.71 -24.84
C LEU A 20 -3.92 1.89 -25.49
N ALA A 21 -4.28 2.92 -24.71
CA ALA A 21 -5.06 4.07 -25.15
C ALA A 21 -4.29 5.13 -25.98
N LEU A 22 -3.19 4.78 -26.65
CA LEU A 22 -2.44 5.69 -27.52
C LEU A 22 -2.79 5.62 -29.01
N ALA A 23 -3.81 4.86 -29.43
CA ALA A 23 -4.18 4.79 -30.85
C ALA A 23 -5.67 4.44 -31.11
N ALA A 24 -6.61 5.38 -30.93
CA ALA A 24 -7.85 5.47 -31.71
C ALA A 24 -8.65 6.75 -31.40
N PRO A 25 -9.34 7.35 -32.38
CA PRO A 25 -10.07 8.61 -32.19
C PRO A 25 -11.40 8.39 -31.45
N LEU A 26 -11.60 9.15 -30.38
CA LEU A 26 -12.72 9.10 -29.44
C LEU A 26 -13.99 9.77 -30.00
N ALA A 27 -15.09 9.02 -30.04
CA ALA A 27 -16.45 9.59 -30.05
C ALA A 27 -16.97 9.68 -28.60
N ALA A 28 -17.70 10.76 -28.31
CA ALA A 28 -18.06 11.25 -26.98
C ALA A 28 -18.86 10.26 -26.10
N SER A 29 -18.39 10.09 -24.86
CA SER A 29 -19.01 9.37 -23.74
C SER A 29 -18.77 10.22 -22.48
N PRO A 30 -19.57 10.12 -21.39
CA PRO A 30 -19.34 10.77 -20.08
C PRO A 30 -18.00 10.42 -19.38
N ALA A 31 -17.03 9.90 -20.14
CA ALA A 31 -15.75 9.36 -19.74
C ALA A 31 -14.57 10.18 -20.29
N GLN A 32 -14.69 11.52 -20.28
CA GLN A 32 -13.56 12.41 -20.56
C GLN A 32 -13.28 13.26 -19.31
N PRO A 33 -12.11 13.10 -18.67
CA PRO A 33 -11.76 13.93 -17.52
C PRO A 33 -11.69 15.40 -17.94
N THR A 34 -12.20 16.27 -17.09
CA THR A 34 -12.10 17.72 -17.28
C THR A 34 -10.63 18.15 -17.27
N PRO A 35 -10.28 19.28 -17.91
CA PRO A 35 -8.91 19.80 -17.85
C PRO A 35 -8.39 19.99 -16.42
N ARG A 36 -9.28 20.33 -15.48
CA ARG A 36 -8.98 20.46 -14.06
C ARG A 36 -8.61 19.11 -13.43
N GLU A 37 -9.40 18.07 -13.67
CA GLU A 37 -9.10 16.72 -13.19
C GLU A 37 -7.79 16.19 -13.76
N VAL A 38 -7.53 16.43 -15.05
CA VAL A 38 -6.26 16.07 -15.69
C VAL A 38 -5.09 16.80 -15.02
N GLU A 39 -5.18 18.12 -14.81
CA GLU A 39 -4.08 18.87 -14.19
C GLU A 39 -3.86 18.46 -12.72
N ALA A 40 -4.92 18.16 -11.96
CA ALA A 40 -4.81 17.65 -10.60
C ALA A 40 -4.06 16.30 -10.58
N LEU A 41 -4.46 15.37 -11.45
CA LEU A 41 -3.80 14.07 -11.59
C LEU A 41 -2.33 14.23 -12.01
N LEU A 42 -2.04 15.11 -12.96
CA LEU A 42 -0.66 15.40 -13.38
C LEU A 42 0.17 15.99 -12.23
N ALA A 43 -0.39 16.87 -11.40
CA ALA A 43 0.30 17.41 -10.23
C ALA A 43 0.63 16.31 -9.21
N THR A 44 -0.30 15.39 -8.98
CA THR A 44 -0.12 14.20 -8.13
C THR A 44 0.97 13.27 -8.64
N LEU A 45 1.01 13.00 -9.94
CA LEU A 45 2.06 12.18 -10.56
C LEU A 45 3.42 12.89 -10.51
N ARG A 46 3.48 14.20 -10.79
CA ARG A 46 4.70 15.00 -10.69
C ARG A 46 5.27 15.01 -9.26
N LEU A 47 4.41 15.11 -8.24
CA LEU A 47 4.85 15.04 -6.85
C LEU A 47 5.43 13.66 -6.53
N ARG A 48 4.75 12.58 -6.96
CA ARG A 48 5.21 11.21 -6.76
C ARG A 48 6.59 10.99 -7.38
N ASP A 49 6.71 11.22 -8.69
CA ASP A 49 7.95 10.99 -9.43
C ASP A 49 9.08 11.90 -8.95
N GLY A 50 8.73 13.15 -8.62
CA GLY A 50 9.66 14.13 -8.09
C GLY A 50 10.20 13.74 -6.71
N LEU A 51 9.36 13.29 -5.79
CA LEU A 51 9.81 12.81 -4.48
C LEU A 51 10.64 11.52 -4.58
N ILE A 52 10.37 10.65 -5.57
CA ILE A 52 11.18 9.46 -5.83
C ILE A 52 12.60 9.82 -6.32
N THR A 53 12.72 10.86 -7.17
CA THR A 53 13.96 11.13 -7.90
C THR A 53 14.77 12.31 -7.37
N ARG A 54 14.10 13.41 -7.02
CA ARG A 54 14.69 14.70 -6.63
C ARG A 54 13.78 15.40 -5.60
N PRO A 55 13.73 14.90 -4.35
CA PRO A 55 12.74 15.35 -3.36
C PRO A 55 12.86 16.84 -3.05
N GLU A 56 14.08 17.35 -2.79
CA GLU A 56 14.30 18.76 -2.45
C GLU A 56 13.84 19.72 -3.57
N GLU A 57 14.23 19.45 -4.81
CA GLU A 57 13.83 20.27 -5.97
C GLU A 57 12.31 20.25 -6.18
N THR A 58 11.68 19.09 -5.99
CA THR A 58 10.23 18.91 -6.16
C THR A 58 9.45 19.65 -5.10
N ILE A 59 9.88 19.55 -3.83
CA ILE A 59 9.28 20.26 -2.71
C ILE A 59 9.36 21.78 -2.95
N ALA A 60 10.51 22.27 -3.40
CA ALA A 60 10.68 23.68 -3.74
C ALA A 60 9.80 24.11 -4.93
N ALA A 61 9.67 23.27 -5.96
CA ALA A 61 8.93 23.60 -7.18
C ALA A 61 7.40 23.59 -7.00
N LEU A 62 6.86 22.59 -6.28
CA LEU A 62 5.42 22.36 -6.18
C LEU A 62 4.80 22.91 -4.89
N GLY A 63 5.59 22.99 -3.82
CA GLY A 63 5.12 23.36 -2.48
C GLY A 63 4.91 24.86 -2.30
N SER A 64 3.79 25.23 -1.69
CA SER A 64 3.67 26.47 -0.95
C SER A 64 4.52 26.43 0.34
N ALA A 65 4.69 27.56 1.05
CA ALA A 65 5.50 27.58 2.27
C ALA A 65 5.04 26.54 3.33
N PRO A 66 3.75 26.43 3.69
CA PRO A 66 3.29 25.41 4.65
C PRO A 66 3.60 23.97 4.22
N ALA A 67 3.43 23.66 2.92
CA ALA A 67 3.74 22.35 2.38
C ALA A 67 5.25 22.06 2.38
N ARG A 68 6.08 23.07 2.06
CA ARG A 68 7.55 22.92 2.11
C ARG A 68 8.02 22.62 3.51
N ASP A 69 7.49 23.33 4.51
CA ASP A 69 7.84 23.09 5.90
C ASP A 69 7.44 21.66 6.33
N ALA A 70 6.28 21.16 5.89
CA ALA A 70 5.78 19.83 6.26
C ALA A 70 6.68 18.74 5.67
N LEU A 71 6.97 18.86 4.37
CA LEU A 71 7.81 17.89 3.67
C LEU A 71 9.27 17.97 4.13
N ALA A 72 9.75 19.14 4.57
CA ALA A 72 11.07 19.27 5.17
C ALA A 72 11.15 18.58 6.54
N GLU A 73 10.13 18.71 7.39
CA GLU A 73 10.03 17.98 8.66
C GLU A 73 10.01 16.46 8.44
N MET A 74 9.25 15.99 7.44
CA MET A 74 9.25 14.57 7.04
C MET A 74 10.64 14.12 6.56
N ALA A 75 11.29 14.91 5.71
CA ALA A 75 12.62 14.59 5.20
C ALA A 75 13.66 14.53 6.33
N GLN A 76 13.58 15.44 7.29
CA GLN A 76 14.42 15.43 8.48
C GLN A 76 14.18 14.17 9.31
N ALA A 77 12.92 13.80 9.57
CA ALA A 77 12.60 12.57 10.32
C ALA A 77 13.14 11.32 9.61
N MET A 78 13.01 11.22 8.28
CA MET A 78 13.60 10.12 7.50
C MET A 78 15.13 10.11 7.57
N GLN A 79 15.77 11.28 7.54
CA GLN A 79 17.22 11.42 7.68
C GLN A 79 17.69 10.97 9.07
N GLU A 80 17.01 11.39 10.13
CA GLU A 80 17.31 11.03 11.52
C GLU A 80 17.11 9.53 11.78
N ALA A 81 16.11 8.91 11.16
CA ALA A 81 15.89 7.47 11.23
C ALA A 81 16.93 6.64 10.46
N GLY A 82 17.69 7.27 9.53
CA GLY A 82 18.70 6.60 8.70
C GLY A 82 18.22 6.20 7.30
N SER A 83 16.97 6.50 6.93
CA SER A 83 16.43 6.28 5.59
C SER A 83 16.87 7.34 4.57
N GLY A 84 16.99 8.60 5.00
CA GLY A 84 17.31 9.73 4.12
C GLY A 84 16.47 9.78 2.85
N ALA A 85 17.09 10.07 1.70
CA ALA A 85 16.43 10.13 0.40
C ALA A 85 15.81 8.79 -0.05
N ASP A 86 16.39 7.65 0.35
CA ASP A 86 15.82 6.35 0.02
C ASP A 86 14.45 6.16 0.67
N GLY A 87 14.20 6.84 1.80
CA GLY A 87 12.90 6.85 2.49
C GLY A 87 11.77 7.36 1.59
N TRP A 88 12.01 8.46 0.87
CA TRP A 88 11.05 8.99 -0.11
C TRP A 88 10.80 8.02 -1.25
N ARG A 89 11.87 7.45 -1.80
CA ARG A 89 11.78 6.45 -2.86
C ARG A 89 10.94 5.27 -2.40
N PHE A 90 11.20 4.72 -1.21
CA PHE A 90 10.41 3.61 -0.68
C PHE A 90 8.94 3.99 -0.49
N LEU A 91 8.68 5.11 0.20
CA LEU A 91 7.33 5.60 0.47
C LEU A 91 6.54 5.74 -0.84
N MET A 92 7.05 6.52 -1.79
CA MET A 92 6.32 6.93 -2.98
C MET A 92 6.30 5.86 -4.09
N ALA A 93 7.38 5.08 -4.27
CA ALA A 93 7.40 4.05 -5.30
C ALA A 93 6.47 2.88 -4.96
N THR A 94 6.24 2.61 -3.67
CA THR A 94 5.43 1.47 -3.22
C THR A 94 4.06 1.86 -2.67
N SER A 95 3.69 3.15 -2.75
CA SER A 95 2.35 3.62 -2.40
C SER A 95 1.34 3.39 -3.52
N VAL A 96 0.12 3.07 -3.11
CA VAL A 96 -1.08 3.28 -3.92
C VAL A 96 -1.59 4.70 -3.68
N PHE A 97 -2.31 5.28 -4.64
CA PHE A 97 -2.86 6.62 -4.45
C PHE A 97 -4.33 6.70 -4.87
N ASP A 98 -5.02 7.65 -4.25
CA ASP A 98 -6.39 8.01 -4.57
C ASP A 98 -6.60 9.52 -4.43
N MET A 99 -7.64 10.07 -5.06
CA MET A 99 -7.90 11.50 -5.11
C MET A 99 -9.38 11.84 -4.96
N VAL A 100 -9.68 12.85 -4.15
CA VAL A 100 -11.03 13.40 -3.98
C VAL A 100 -11.09 14.90 -4.26
N GLY A 101 -12.19 15.36 -4.86
CA GLY A 101 -12.48 16.79 -5.04
C GLY A 101 -11.79 17.46 -6.24
N ALA A 102 -11.23 16.67 -7.16
CA ALA A 102 -10.64 17.17 -8.39
C ALA A 102 -11.70 17.76 -9.34
N GLU A 103 -12.89 17.15 -9.33
CA GLU A 103 -14.04 17.46 -10.17
C GLU A 103 -14.79 18.75 -9.78
N GLY A 104 -14.63 19.19 -8.53
CA GLY A 104 -15.43 20.28 -7.95
C GLY A 104 -14.60 21.49 -7.55
N PRO A 105 -15.25 22.62 -7.24
CA PRO A 105 -14.57 23.79 -6.69
C PRO A 105 -13.99 23.49 -5.29
N GLY A 106 -12.86 24.11 -4.96
CA GLY A 106 -12.20 23.97 -3.65
C GLY A 106 -10.91 23.14 -3.72
N PRO A 107 -10.39 22.71 -2.55
CA PRO A 107 -9.18 21.89 -2.50
C PRO A 107 -9.48 20.47 -2.98
N ALA A 108 -8.52 19.89 -3.69
CA ALA A 108 -8.45 18.46 -3.96
C ALA A 108 -7.49 17.84 -2.94
N LEU A 109 -7.80 16.64 -2.46
CA LEU A 109 -6.89 15.89 -1.58
C LEU A 109 -6.42 14.65 -2.32
N THR A 110 -5.12 14.39 -2.24
CA THR A 110 -4.52 13.13 -2.68
C THR A 110 -4.05 12.34 -1.47
N LEU A 111 -4.36 11.05 -1.44
CA LEU A 111 -3.79 10.09 -0.52
C LEU A 111 -2.67 9.32 -1.24
N TYR A 112 -1.48 9.23 -0.65
CA TYR A 112 -0.48 8.23 -0.98
C TYR A 112 -0.36 7.26 0.20
N TYR A 113 -0.89 6.05 0.04
CA TYR A 113 -0.90 5.02 1.08
C TYR A 113 0.13 3.93 0.78
N ASN A 114 1.04 3.71 1.73
CA ASN A 114 2.04 2.66 1.69
C ASN A 114 1.55 1.45 2.50
N PRO A 115 1.09 0.36 1.85
CA PRO A 115 0.50 -0.77 2.56
C PRO A 115 1.52 -1.60 3.35
N TRP A 116 2.81 -1.46 3.05
CA TRP A 116 3.89 -2.21 3.72
C TRP A 116 4.23 -1.68 5.10
N THR A 117 4.07 -0.38 5.29
CA THR A 117 4.36 0.32 6.56
C THR A 117 3.12 0.89 7.24
N ASP A 118 1.97 0.82 6.56
CA ASP A 118 0.70 1.40 6.99
C ASP A 118 0.80 2.92 7.21
N ASN A 119 1.61 3.56 6.37
CA ASN A 119 1.85 4.99 6.37
C ASN A 119 1.03 5.66 5.27
N ALA A 120 0.54 6.86 5.52
CA ALA A 120 -0.22 7.66 4.58
C ALA A 120 0.31 9.10 4.50
N LEU A 121 0.51 9.60 3.29
CA LEU A 121 0.75 11.01 3.02
C LEU A 121 -0.53 11.60 2.40
N ILE A 122 -1.14 12.56 3.08
CA ILE A 122 -2.22 13.37 2.51
C ILE A 122 -1.61 14.65 1.95
N ALA A 123 -1.87 14.93 0.67
CA ALA A 123 -1.44 16.14 -0.02
C ALA A 123 -2.66 16.99 -0.41
N GLU A 124 -2.71 18.23 0.08
CA GLU A 124 -3.76 19.19 -0.26
C GLU A 124 -3.34 20.06 -1.44
N TRP A 125 -4.14 20.02 -2.50
CA TRP A 125 -3.92 20.77 -3.72
C TRP A 125 -4.93 21.90 -3.87
N ARG A 126 -4.44 23.10 -4.20
CA ARG A 126 -5.28 24.27 -4.49
C ARG A 126 -4.96 24.82 -5.87
N GLU A 127 -6.01 25.18 -6.59
CA GLU A 127 -5.85 25.82 -7.90
C GLU A 127 -5.39 27.27 -7.73
N ARG A 128 -4.32 27.65 -8.43
CA ARG A 128 -3.81 29.01 -8.53
C ARG A 128 -3.40 29.28 -9.97
N GLY A 129 -4.10 30.20 -10.63
CA GLY A 129 -3.81 30.58 -12.02
C GLY A 129 -3.90 29.41 -13.00
N GLY A 130 -4.86 28.50 -12.82
CA GLY A 130 -5.05 27.33 -13.69
C GLY A 130 -4.08 26.17 -13.45
N THR A 131 -3.26 26.22 -12.40
CA THR A 131 -2.35 25.14 -12.00
C THR A 131 -2.63 24.70 -10.57
N PHE A 132 -2.37 23.43 -10.25
CA PHE A 132 -2.47 22.94 -8.87
C PHE A 132 -1.13 23.14 -8.14
N VAL A 133 -1.20 23.88 -7.04
CA VAL A 133 -0.08 24.10 -6.12
C VAL A 133 -0.33 23.27 -4.87
N LEU A 134 0.73 22.62 -4.37
CA LEU A 134 0.66 21.87 -3.12
C LEU A 134 0.54 22.86 -1.96
N ALA A 135 -0.68 23.01 -1.46
CA ALA A 135 -1.02 23.94 -0.41
C ALA A 135 -0.59 23.41 0.96
N ASP A 136 -0.68 22.10 1.15
CA ASP A 136 -0.31 21.48 2.41
C ASP A 136 -0.03 19.98 2.26
N ALA A 137 0.61 19.41 3.28
CA ALA A 137 0.84 17.99 3.38
C ALA A 137 0.87 17.53 4.84
N GLU A 138 0.51 16.27 5.09
CA GLU A 138 0.65 15.64 6.41
C GLU A 138 0.97 14.16 6.27
N TRP A 139 1.85 13.68 7.15
CA TRP A 139 2.26 12.29 7.20
C TRP A 139 1.69 11.63 8.46
N LEU A 140 0.87 10.61 8.27
CA LEU A 140 0.15 9.97 9.36
C LEU A 140 0.08 8.44 9.22
N PRO A 141 -0.16 7.71 10.32
CA PRO A 141 -0.57 6.32 10.26
C PRO A 141 -1.94 6.19 9.59
N ALA A 142 -2.12 5.21 8.71
CA ALA A 142 -3.39 5.01 8.01
C ALA A 142 -4.53 4.56 8.94
N ASP A 143 -4.22 4.11 10.17
CA ASP A 143 -5.22 3.90 11.23
C ASP A 143 -6.08 5.15 11.47
N LEU A 144 -5.48 6.35 11.42
CA LEU A 144 -6.22 7.61 11.62
C LEU A 144 -7.18 7.94 10.47
N ILE A 145 -6.90 7.44 9.26
CA ILE A 145 -7.83 7.56 8.11
C ILE A 145 -8.99 6.58 8.31
N ARG A 146 -8.69 5.34 8.70
CA ARG A 146 -9.71 4.30 8.91
C ARG A 146 -10.66 4.65 10.07
N VAL A 147 -10.11 5.15 11.17
CA VAL A 147 -10.84 5.52 12.37
C VAL A 147 -10.27 6.84 12.91
N PRO A 148 -10.88 7.99 12.56
CA PRO A 148 -10.43 9.28 13.07
C PRO A 148 -10.43 9.31 14.61
N GLY A 149 -9.33 9.77 15.20
CA GLY A 149 -9.12 9.75 16.66
C GLY A 149 -8.95 8.36 17.29
N GLY A 150 -8.80 7.32 16.46
CA GLY A 150 -8.61 5.93 16.91
C GLY A 150 -7.20 5.63 17.43
N GLU A 151 -7.04 4.41 17.95
CA GLU A 151 -5.73 3.88 18.36
C GLU A 151 -4.85 3.61 17.12
N VAL A 152 -3.56 3.94 17.24
CA VAL A 152 -2.55 3.67 16.22
C VAL A 152 -1.80 2.40 16.61
N ASP A 153 -1.87 1.37 15.77
CA ASP A 153 -1.08 0.15 15.98
C ASP A 153 0.27 0.27 15.25
N PRO A 154 1.39 -0.11 15.88
CA PRO A 154 2.70 -0.15 15.25
C PRO A 154 2.80 -1.07 14.03
N ARG A 155 1.95 -2.10 13.93
CA ARG A 155 2.00 -3.11 12.88
C ARG A 155 0.94 -2.84 11.80
N PRO A 156 1.26 -2.94 10.51
CA PRO A 156 0.27 -2.93 9.44
C PRO A 156 -0.82 -4.01 9.61
N PRO A 157 -2.08 -3.75 9.24
CA PRO A 157 -3.19 -4.70 9.41
C PRO A 157 -2.90 -6.11 8.88
N TRP A 158 -2.26 -6.22 7.73
CA TRP A 158 -1.95 -7.50 7.08
C TRP A 158 -0.88 -8.34 7.80
N LEU A 159 -0.14 -7.73 8.73
CA LEU A 159 0.80 -8.42 9.64
C LEU A 159 0.17 -8.72 11.00
N ARG A 160 -1.05 -8.23 11.27
CA ARG A 160 -1.78 -8.51 12.53
C ARG A 160 -2.44 -9.89 12.48
N THR A 161 -2.78 -10.38 11.28
CA THR A 161 -3.40 -11.69 11.06
C THR A 161 -2.36 -12.76 10.73
N GLY A 162 -2.45 -13.94 11.34
CA GLY A 162 -1.53 -15.07 11.09
C GLY A 162 -1.72 -15.68 9.71
N ASP A 163 -2.96 -16.00 9.34
CA ASP A 163 -3.29 -16.66 8.08
C ASP A 163 -3.73 -15.65 6.98
N ALA A 164 -3.56 -16.03 5.71
CA ALA A 164 -4.06 -15.31 4.53
C ALA A 164 -3.55 -13.85 4.35
N ARG A 165 -2.27 -13.61 4.63
CA ARG A 165 -1.63 -12.27 4.58
C ARG A 165 -1.84 -11.51 3.26
N SER A 166 -1.78 -12.17 2.10
CA SER A 166 -2.04 -11.52 0.80
C SER A 166 -3.46 -10.97 0.70
N ARG A 167 -4.45 -11.67 1.25
CA ARG A 167 -5.84 -11.21 1.31
C ARG A 167 -5.98 -10.05 2.30
N ALA A 168 -5.40 -10.19 3.49
CA ALA A 168 -5.43 -9.13 4.51
C ALA A 168 -4.75 -7.84 4.04
N LEU A 169 -3.71 -7.94 3.19
CA LEU A 169 -3.07 -6.81 2.52
C LEU A 169 -4.05 -6.08 1.60
N SER A 170 -4.75 -6.81 0.74
CA SER A 170 -5.79 -6.23 -0.14
C SER A 170 -6.91 -5.59 0.65
N GLU A 171 -7.47 -6.30 1.64
CA GLU A 171 -8.58 -5.81 2.47
C GLU A 171 -8.19 -4.56 3.26
N GLY A 172 -7.00 -4.55 3.86
CA GLY A 172 -6.49 -3.38 4.60
C GLY A 172 -6.30 -2.16 3.71
N MET A 173 -5.86 -2.36 2.46
CA MET A 173 -5.73 -1.29 1.49
C MET A 173 -7.09 -0.75 1.02
N ILE A 174 -8.03 -1.63 0.68
CA ILE A 174 -9.41 -1.24 0.33
C ILE A 174 -10.01 -0.42 1.46
N ALA A 175 -9.88 -0.88 2.70
CA ALA A 175 -10.45 -0.19 3.86
C ALA A 175 -9.90 1.22 4.04
N VAL A 176 -8.61 1.47 3.74
CA VAL A 176 -8.02 2.82 3.81
C VAL A 176 -8.55 3.71 2.71
N ILE A 177 -8.64 3.21 1.48
CA ILE A 177 -9.12 3.98 0.32
C ILE A 177 -10.60 4.33 0.50
N ASP A 178 -11.44 3.36 0.85
CA ASP A 178 -12.86 3.59 1.09
C ASP A 178 -13.09 4.55 2.27
N ALA A 179 -12.28 4.45 3.34
CA ALA A 179 -12.35 5.41 4.45
C ALA A 179 -11.91 6.82 4.03
N PHE A 180 -10.88 6.95 3.19
CA PHE A 180 -10.44 8.24 2.66
C PHE A 180 -11.55 8.91 1.83
N GLU A 181 -12.15 8.17 0.89
CA GLU A 181 -13.28 8.68 0.10
C GLU A 181 -14.48 9.04 0.98
N ALA A 182 -14.83 8.19 1.96
CA ALA A 182 -15.95 8.43 2.85
C ALA A 182 -15.75 9.69 3.73
N ASN A 183 -14.56 9.84 4.30
CA ASN A 183 -14.22 10.98 5.17
C ASN A 183 -14.15 12.30 4.39
N PHE A 184 -13.67 12.26 3.14
CA PHE A 184 -13.32 13.47 2.38
C PHE A 184 -14.11 13.65 1.07
N GLY A 185 -15.21 12.92 0.88
CA GLY A 185 -16.08 13.03 -0.28
C GLY A 185 -16.79 14.39 -0.39
N THR A 186 -16.94 15.12 0.72
CA THR A 186 -17.58 16.45 0.72
C THR A 186 -16.57 17.59 0.72
N GLN A 187 -16.94 18.73 0.09
CA GLN A 187 -16.09 19.92 0.07
C GLN A 187 -15.81 20.47 1.48
N ALA A 188 -16.78 20.40 2.39
CA ALA A 188 -16.61 20.85 3.77
C ALA A 188 -15.53 20.02 4.50
N ALA A 189 -15.62 18.69 4.41
CA ALA A 189 -14.63 17.81 5.00
C ALA A 189 -13.23 18.00 4.40
N ARG A 190 -13.12 18.23 3.08
CA ARG A 190 -11.82 18.53 2.46
C ARG A 190 -11.19 19.84 2.91
N ARG A 191 -11.98 20.83 3.31
CA ARG A 191 -11.44 22.10 3.82
C ARG A 191 -10.95 22.00 5.27
N ASP A 192 -11.55 21.11 6.04
CA ASP A 192 -11.26 20.87 7.46
C ASP A 192 -10.69 19.47 7.71
N TRP A 193 -9.92 18.96 6.75
CA TRP A 193 -9.52 17.56 6.77
C TRP A 193 -8.62 17.21 7.96
N ARG A 194 -7.82 18.16 8.45
CA ARG A 194 -7.04 18.00 9.68
C ARG A 194 -7.91 17.94 10.93
N GLY A 195 -8.89 18.82 11.04
CA GLY A 195 -9.86 18.79 12.14
C GLY A 195 -10.62 17.48 12.17
N HIS A 196 -10.99 16.97 11.00
CA HIS A 196 -11.65 15.68 10.89
C HIS A 196 -10.79 14.51 11.40
N LEU A 197 -9.46 14.58 11.23
CA LEU A 197 -8.52 13.56 11.69
C LEU A 197 -7.97 13.78 13.10
N GLY A 198 -8.29 14.90 13.76
CA GLY A 198 -7.69 15.29 15.03
C GLY A 198 -6.21 15.67 14.92
N LEU A 199 -5.81 16.27 13.79
CA LEU A 199 -4.43 16.64 13.45
C LEU A 199 -4.22 18.16 13.44
N GLU A 200 -4.98 18.92 14.24
CA GLU A 200 -4.92 20.38 14.25
C GLU A 200 -3.58 20.90 14.82
N ASP A 201 -3.02 20.20 15.80
CA ASP A 201 -1.70 20.52 16.37
C ASP A 201 -0.59 19.84 15.56
N ARG A 202 -0.22 20.50 14.46
CA ARG A 202 0.85 20.05 13.57
C ARG A 202 2.20 19.87 14.28
N ALA A 203 2.51 20.70 15.28
CA ALA A 203 3.76 20.58 16.03
C ALA A 203 3.76 19.30 16.87
N ALA A 204 2.63 18.93 17.47
CA ALA A 204 2.49 17.65 18.15
C ALA A 204 2.57 16.47 17.17
N VAL A 205 1.91 16.56 16.01
CA VAL A 205 1.96 15.52 14.96
C VAL A 205 3.39 15.29 14.50
N ALA A 206 4.10 16.34 14.11
CA ALA A 206 5.51 16.27 13.69
C ALA A 206 6.41 15.69 14.79
N LYS A 207 6.18 16.08 16.05
CA LYS A 207 6.99 15.61 17.19
C LYS A 207 6.77 14.13 17.53
N TYR A 208 5.53 13.65 17.46
CA TYR A 208 5.18 12.31 17.97
C TYR A 208 4.97 11.26 16.88
N LEU A 209 4.42 11.63 15.72
CA LEU A 209 4.12 10.68 14.65
C LEU A 209 5.26 10.57 13.63
N ALA A 210 5.87 11.67 13.20
CA ALA A 210 6.89 11.63 12.14
C ALA A 210 8.09 10.70 12.47
N PRO A 211 8.67 10.70 13.70
CA PRO A 211 9.77 9.78 14.03
C PRO A 211 9.35 8.31 13.98
N VAL A 212 8.12 8.00 14.41
CA VAL A 212 7.58 6.62 14.39
C VAL A 212 7.39 6.16 12.95
N LEU A 213 6.82 7.00 12.09
CA LEU A 213 6.59 6.69 10.69
C LEU A 213 7.91 6.53 9.92
N ALA A 214 8.92 7.35 10.23
CA ALA A 214 10.27 7.24 9.68
C ALA A 214 10.97 5.96 10.09
N LEU A 215 10.86 5.57 11.37
CA LEU A 215 11.41 4.31 11.84
C LEU A 215 10.76 3.10 11.14
N ARG A 216 9.45 3.12 10.87
CA ARG A 216 8.77 2.04 10.13
C ARG A 216 9.27 1.90 8.69
N ILE A 217 9.53 3.03 8.01
CA ILE A 217 10.15 3.02 6.67
C ILE A 217 11.56 2.44 6.76
N TYR A 218 12.37 2.93 7.69
CA TYR A 218 13.74 2.47 7.85
C TYR A 218 13.81 0.98 8.16
N GLU A 219 12.97 0.48 9.06
CA GLU A 219 12.90 -0.95 9.39
C GLU A 219 12.51 -1.79 8.16
N SER A 220 11.51 -1.35 7.39
CA SER A 220 11.14 -2.02 6.14
C SER A 220 12.30 -2.07 5.15
N GLN A 221 13.04 -0.96 5.00
CA GLN A 221 14.21 -0.90 4.13
C GLN A 221 15.33 -1.82 4.61
N LEU A 222 15.59 -1.91 5.92
CA LEU A 222 16.58 -2.84 6.46
C LEU A 222 16.23 -4.30 6.16
N ARG A 223 14.96 -4.68 6.32
CA ARG A 223 14.47 -6.03 6.00
C ARG A 223 14.65 -6.36 4.52
N ILE A 224 14.35 -5.41 3.62
CA ILE A 224 14.55 -5.58 2.18
C ILE A 224 16.04 -5.63 1.82
N LYS A 225 16.86 -4.78 2.45
CA LYS A 225 18.31 -4.74 2.23
C LYS A 225 18.98 -6.05 2.62
N ALA A 226 18.48 -6.75 3.63
CA ALA A 226 18.95 -8.09 3.98
C ALA A 226 18.78 -9.11 2.82
N LEU A 227 17.82 -8.88 1.91
CA LEU A 227 17.65 -9.69 0.69
C LEU A 227 18.52 -9.24 -0.50
N ALA A 228 19.28 -8.15 -0.36
CA ALA A 228 20.13 -7.63 -1.43
C ALA A 228 21.62 -7.70 -1.09
N VAL A 229 21.98 -7.46 0.17
CA VAL A 229 23.37 -7.28 0.61
C VAL A 229 23.70 -8.32 1.67
N PRO A 230 24.66 -9.23 1.42
CA PRO A 230 25.16 -10.14 2.44
C PRO A 230 25.76 -9.39 3.62
N ALA A 231 25.54 -9.88 4.83
CA ALA A 231 26.15 -9.35 6.05
C ALA A 231 26.97 -10.43 6.79
N GLU A 232 27.99 -10.00 7.53
CA GLU A 232 28.73 -10.89 8.41
C GLU A 232 27.83 -11.38 9.55
N GLY A 233 27.81 -12.69 9.79
CA GLY A 233 26.94 -13.29 10.81
C GLY A 233 25.45 -13.28 10.46
N GLU A 234 25.08 -13.09 9.18
CA GLU A 234 23.69 -13.14 8.75
C GLU A 234 23.04 -14.50 8.97
N ASP A 235 21.71 -14.52 9.01
CA ASP A 235 20.93 -15.76 9.09
C ASP A 235 21.28 -16.68 7.90
N PRO A 236 21.66 -17.96 8.14
CA PRO A 236 21.98 -18.93 7.10
C PRO A 236 20.90 -19.12 6.03
N LEU A 237 19.63 -18.78 6.31
CA LEU A 237 18.52 -18.84 5.37
C LEU A 237 18.57 -17.73 4.31
N LEU A 238 19.20 -16.58 4.60
CA LEU A 238 19.18 -15.42 3.72
C LEU A 238 19.96 -15.65 2.44
N ALA A 239 21.16 -16.24 2.49
CA ALA A 239 21.95 -16.47 1.28
C ALA A 239 21.26 -17.41 0.27
N PRO A 240 20.70 -18.57 0.68
CA PRO A 240 19.87 -19.39 -0.18
C PRO A 240 18.61 -18.69 -0.69
N LEU A 241 17.91 -17.96 0.17
CA LEU A 241 16.70 -17.22 -0.21
C LEU A 241 17.01 -16.17 -1.28
N ARG A 242 18.08 -15.40 -1.12
CA ARG A 242 18.54 -14.44 -2.13
C ARG A 242 18.81 -15.10 -3.46
N LYS A 243 19.45 -16.28 -3.47
CA LYS A 243 19.70 -17.03 -4.71
C LYS A 243 18.39 -17.48 -5.37
N SER A 244 17.44 -18.00 -4.60
CA SER A 244 16.12 -18.40 -5.11
C SER A 244 15.34 -17.19 -5.65
N LEU A 245 15.41 -16.05 -4.97
CA LEU A 245 14.73 -14.82 -5.36
C LEU A 245 15.31 -14.20 -6.64
N VAL A 246 16.63 -14.13 -6.75
CA VAL A 246 17.31 -13.68 -7.98
C VAL A 246 16.96 -14.57 -9.16
N ALA A 247 16.91 -15.90 -8.95
CA ALA A 247 16.50 -16.83 -10.00
C ALA A 247 15.03 -16.63 -10.40
N LEU A 248 14.12 -16.45 -9.43
CA LEU A 248 12.72 -16.15 -9.68
C LEU A 248 12.56 -14.87 -10.50
N ILE A 249 13.14 -13.75 -10.05
CA ILE A 249 13.05 -12.46 -10.73
C ILE A 249 13.59 -12.57 -12.16
N ARG A 250 14.77 -13.18 -12.34
CA ARG A 250 15.38 -13.35 -13.67
C ARG A 250 14.47 -14.15 -14.63
N VAL A 251 13.85 -15.23 -14.15
CA VAL A 251 12.94 -16.02 -14.98
C VAL A 251 11.67 -15.21 -15.28
N ALA A 252 11.07 -14.58 -14.27
CA ALA A 252 9.87 -13.76 -14.43
C ALA A 252 10.07 -12.65 -15.47
N THR A 253 11.17 -11.89 -15.39
CA THR A 253 11.42 -10.76 -16.32
C THR A 253 11.88 -11.18 -17.72
N SER A 254 12.39 -12.40 -17.91
CA SER A 254 12.88 -12.87 -19.22
C SER A 254 11.91 -13.80 -19.96
N GLN A 255 11.12 -14.57 -19.22
CA GLN A 255 10.27 -15.65 -19.75
C GLN A 255 8.81 -15.55 -19.25
N GLY A 256 8.51 -14.62 -18.36
CA GLY A 256 7.20 -14.54 -17.69
C GLY A 256 7.06 -15.55 -16.56
N PHE A 257 5.85 -15.67 -16.00
CA PHE A 257 5.58 -16.55 -14.87
C PHE A 257 5.22 -18.00 -15.24
N ALA A 258 4.94 -18.31 -16.51
CA ALA A 258 4.60 -19.67 -16.95
C ALA A 258 5.56 -20.75 -16.40
N PRO A 259 6.90 -20.65 -16.57
CA PRO A 259 7.84 -21.63 -16.02
C PRO A 259 7.97 -21.61 -14.49
N LEU A 260 7.51 -20.55 -13.82
CA LEU A 260 7.56 -20.43 -12.35
C LEU A 260 6.32 -21.06 -11.70
N VAL A 261 5.15 -20.91 -12.33
CA VAL A 261 3.89 -21.52 -11.89
C VAL A 261 4.00 -23.05 -11.87
N GLU A 262 4.66 -23.66 -12.87
CA GLU A 262 4.95 -25.10 -12.88
C GLU A 262 5.74 -25.59 -11.66
N ARG A 263 6.49 -24.69 -11.01
CA ARG A 263 7.31 -24.97 -9.83
C ARG A 263 6.64 -24.57 -8.53
N ALA A 264 5.44 -23.98 -8.59
CA ALA A 264 4.70 -23.44 -7.46
C ALA A 264 3.37 -24.20 -7.31
N PRO A 265 3.40 -25.47 -6.83
CA PRO A 265 2.26 -26.39 -6.89
C PRO A 265 1.03 -25.94 -6.09
N GLU A 266 1.17 -24.98 -5.18
CA GLU A 266 0.08 -24.45 -4.35
C GLU A 266 -0.55 -23.18 -4.95
N THR A 267 -0.07 -22.75 -6.11
CA THR A 267 -0.70 -21.64 -6.84
C THR A 267 -2.08 -22.08 -7.36
N ALA A 268 -3.13 -21.36 -6.97
CA ALA A 268 -4.48 -21.66 -7.43
C ALA A 268 -4.59 -21.61 -8.97
N PRO A 269 -5.40 -22.46 -9.62
CA PRO A 269 -5.48 -22.53 -11.09
C PRO A 269 -5.83 -21.19 -11.76
N GLU A 270 -6.74 -20.42 -11.17
CA GLU A 270 -7.12 -19.10 -11.67
C GLU A 270 -5.95 -18.12 -11.59
N MET A 271 -5.19 -18.18 -10.49
CA MET A 271 -4.00 -17.36 -10.27
C MET A 271 -2.88 -17.73 -11.23
N ALA A 272 -2.66 -19.03 -11.44
CA ALA A 272 -1.73 -19.58 -12.42
C ALA A 272 -2.02 -19.06 -13.83
N ALA A 273 -3.31 -19.04 -14.23
CA ALA A 273 -3.73 -18.51 -15.52
C ALA A 273 -3.46 -17.01 -15.65
N MET A 274 -3.77 -16.22 -14.61
CA MET A 274 -3.50 -14.77 -14.59
C MET A 274 -2.00 -14.47 -14.68
N LEU A 275 -1.19 -15.11 -13.85
CA LEU A 275 0.27 -14.94 -13.83
C LEU A 275 0.90 -15.32 -15.18
N THR A 276 0.45 -16.42 -15.79
CA THR A 276 0.92 -16.88 -17.10
C THR A 276 0.60 -15.89 -18.22
N ALA A 277 -0.51 -15.14 -18.09
CA ALA A 277 -0.90 -14.12 -19.07
C ALA A 277 -0.16 -12.78 -18.91
N MET A 278 0.59 -12.57 -17.83
CA MET A 278 1.33 -11.32 -17.62
C MET A 278 2.51 -11.22 -18.59
N ALA A 279 2.57 -10.11 -19.34
CA ALA A 279 3.68 -9.83 -20.23
C ALA A 279 4.95 -9.51 -19.41
N PRO A 280 6.13 -10.05 -19.77
CA PRO A 280 7.37 -9.80 -19.01
C PRO A 280 7.74 -8.32 -18.83
N VAL A 281 7.33 -7.46 -19.77
CA VAL A 281 7.55 -6.00 -19.69
C VAL A 281 6.87 -5.36 -18.46
N THR A 282 5.75 -5.90 -17.99
CA THR A 282 5.09 -5.38 -16.77
C THR A 282 5.84 -5.72 -15.49
N LEU A 283 6.85 -6.60 -15.59
CA LEU A 283 7.69 -7.08 -14.50
C LEU A 283 9.06 -6.40 -14.50
N GLU A 284 9.31 -5.46 -15.42
CA GLU A 284 10.55 -4.71 -15.43
C GLU A 284 10.75 -3.98 -14.09
N GLY A 285 11.96 -4.08 -13.52
CA GLY A 285 12.27 -3.48 -12.23
C GLY A 285 11.66 -4.19 -11.01
N LEU A 286 11.09 -5.40 -11.17
CA LEU A 286 10.53 -6.17 -10.06
C LEU A 286 11.58 -6.39 -8.95
N ALA A 287 11.26 -5.89 -7.76
CA ALA A 287 12.15 -5.93 -6.60
C ALA A 287 11.38 -6.25 -5.31
N PRO A 288 12.04 -6.77 -4.27
CA PRO A 288 11.39 -7.06 -2.99
C PRO A 288 10.95 -5.78 -2.28
N VAL A 289 9.73 -5.79 -1.75
CA VAL A 289 9.13 -4.67 -1.01
C VAL A 289 8.68 -5.05 0.40
N ALA A 290 8.54 -6.34 0.68
CA ALA A 290 8.36 -6.85 2.03
C ALA A 290 8.83 -8.31 2.15
N LEU A 291 9.19 -8.68 3.37
CA LEU A 291 9.62 -10.03 3.75
C LEU A 291 8.94 -10.39 5.07
N VAL A 292 8.35 -11.57 5.13
CA VAL A 292 7.86 -12.19 6.36
C VAL A 292 8.42 -13.60 6.44
N ALA A 293 9.10 -13.92 7.54
CA ALA A 293 9.63 -15.25 7.79
C ALA A 293 8.88 -15.89 8.95
N ASP A 294 8.39 -17.11 8.73
CA ASP A 294 7.82 -17.98 9.75
C ASP A 294 8.73 -19.19 9.96
N ARG A 295 8.25 -20.17 10.76
CA ARG A 295 9.04 -21.35 11.13
C ARG A 295 9.33 -22.27 9.94
N ASP A 296 8.39 -22.40 9.02
CA ASP A 296 8.38 -23.39 7.93
C ASP A 296 8.26 -22.76 6.54
N GLU A 297 8.07 -21.44 6.46
CA GLU A 297 7.96 -20.71 5.20
C GLU A 297 8.49 -19.28 5.28
N VAL A 298 8.82 -18.74 4.12
CA VAL A 298 9.20 -17.35 3.90
C VAL A 298 8.34 -16.78 2.80
N LEU A 299 7.65 -15.67 3.09
CA LEU A 299 6.84 -14.92 2.15
C LEU A 299 7.59 -13.65 1.73
N VAL A 300 7.80 -13.49 0.43
CA VAL A 300 8.44 -12.32 -0.17
C VAL A 300 7.43 -11.63 -1.08
N TYR A 301 7.18 -10.34 -0.83
CA TYR A 301 6.38 -9.52 -1.74
C TYR A 301 7.30 -8.76 -2.68
N LEU A 302 6.92 -8.75 -3.95
CA LEU A 302 7.66 -8.13 -5.05
C LEU A 302 6.77 -7.08 -5.73
N ALA A 303 7.32 -5.89 -5.96
CA ALA A 303 6.67 -4.83 -6.72
C ALA A 303 7.61 -4.29 -7.79
N SER A 304 7.05 -3.77 -8.88
CA SER A 304 7.80 -2.93 -9.81
C SER A 304 7.65 -1.47 -9.38
N PRO A 305 8.73 -0.66 -9.38
CA PRO A 305 8.59 0.79 -9.22
C PRO A 305 7.92 1.44 -10.44
N LEU A 306 7.80 0.72 -11.58
CA LEU A 306 7.16 1.21 -12.80
C LEU A 306 5.64 1.05 -12.76
N THR A 307 5.13 0.15 -11.92
CA THR A 307 3.69 -0.11 -11.79
C THR A 307 3.31 -0.28 -10.32
N SER A 308 2.42 0.57 -9.83
CA SER A 308 1.85 0.45 -8.48
C SER A 308 0.47 -0.19 -8.49
N ASP A 309 0.18 -0.99 -9.52
CA ASP A 309 -1.14 -1.58 -9.73
C ASP A 309 -1.24 -2.99 -9.16
N PHE A 310 -0.10 -3.64 -8.89
CA PHE A 310 -0.07 -4.97 -8.34
C PHE A 310 1.22 -5.29 -7.58
N THR A 311 1.17 -6.37 -6.80
CA THR A 311 2.36 -7.07 -6.32
C THR A 311 2.27 -8.57 -6.48
N ILE A 312 3.44 -9.20 -6.48
CA ILE A 312 3.59 -10.65 -6.53
C ILE A 312 4.01 -11.12 -5.14
N ALA A 313 3.24 -12.00 -4.52
CA ALA A 313 3.63 -12.68 -3.29
C ALA A 313 4.24 -14.03 -3.67
N ALA A 314 5.51 -14.24 -3.33
CA ALA A 314 6.23 -15.49 -3.54
C ALA A 314 6.44 -16.19 -2.19
N ARG A 315 5.83 -17.36 -2.02
CA ARG A 315 5.96 -18.18 -0.82
C ARG A 315 6.97 -19.28 -1.04
N PHE A 316 7.99 -19.33 -0.19
CA PHE A 316 9.03 -20.34 -0.20
C PHE A 316 8.89 -21.24 1.02
N GLY A 317 8.79 -22.55 0.80
CA GLY A 317 8.83 -23.54 1.88
C GLY A 317 10.26 -23.83 2.35
N LEU A 318 10.39 -24.06 3.65
CA LEU A 318 11.60 -24.45 4.36
C LEU A 318 11.49 -25.93 4.79
N GLU A 319 11.44 -26.86 3.83
CA GLU A 319 11.27 -28.29 4.12
C GLU A 319 12.58 -29.02 4.48
N GLY A 320 12.53 -29.89 5.50
CA GLY A 320 13.57 -30.86 5.85
C GLY A 320 14.53 -30.45 6.98
N GLU A 321 15.22 -31.44 7.60
CA GLU A 321 16.22 -31.22 8.68
C GLU A 321 17.43 -30.37 8.26
N ALA A 322 17.57 -30.13 6.95
CA ALA A 322 18.59 -29.28 6.35
C ALA A 322 17.94 -28.21 5.47
N ALA A 323 17.03 -27.40 6.02
CA ALA A 323 16.31 -26.26 5.40
C ALA A 323 17.25 -25.18 4.78
N THR A 324 18.11 -25.60 3.87
CA THR A 324 19.23 -24.85 3.30
C THR A 324 18.91 -24.31 1.92
N VAL A 325 17.77 -24.70 1.31
CA VAL A 325 17.35 -24.22 0.00
C VAL A 325 15.84 -23.96 -0.01
N PRO A 326 15.41 -22.70 0.11
CA PRO A 326 14.01 -22.31 0.01
C PRO A 326 13.42 -22.72 -1.35
N ARG A 327 12.32 -23.46 -1.34
CA ARG A 327 11.61 -23.92 -2.54
C ARG A 327 10.35 -23.11 -2.77
N LEU A 328 10.16 -22.59 -3.97
CA LEU A 328 8.93 -21.89 -4.33
C LEU A 328 7.75 -22.87 -4.18
N ARG A 329 6.71 -22.48 -3.44
CA ARG A 329 5.50 -23.27 -3.22
C ARG A 329 4.27 -22.63 -3.84
N GLN A 330 4.15 -21.31 -3.71
CA GLN A 330 2.99 -20.55 -4.18
C GLN A 330 3.41 -19.20 -4.74
N LEU A 331 2.68 -18.76 -5.76
CA LEU A 331 2.70 -17.40 -6.27
C LEU A 331 1.28 -16.83 -6.19
N ASP A 332 1.13 -15.65 -5.61
CA ASP A 332 -0.12 -14.88 -5.68
C ASP A 332 0.12 -13.54 -6.39
N LEU A 333 -0.89 -13.09 -7.11
CA LEU A 333 -0.99 -11.73 -7.63
C LEU A 333 -1.99 -10.95 -6.77
N VAL A 334 -1.49 -9.89 -6.14
CA VAL A 334 -2.31 -8.93 -5.39
C VAL A 334 -2.53 -7.73 -6.30
N LEU A 335 -3.74 -7.60 -6.87
CA LEU A 335 -4.11 -6.48 -7.76
C LEU A 335 -4.72 -5.34 -6.98
N TYR A 336 -4.03 -4.21 -6.87
CA TYR A 336 -4.48 -3.10 -6.02
C TYR A 336 -5.73 -2.40 -6.57
N ALA A 337 -5.67 -1.88 -7.79
CA ALA A 337 -6.81 -1.18 -8.41
C ALA A 337 -8.01 -2.11 -8.63
N ALA A 338 -7.77 -3.39 -8.97
CA ALA A 338 -8.84 -4.35 -9.17
C ALA A 338 -9.49 -4.76 -7.84
N SER A 339 -8.74 -4.89 -6.75
CA SER A 339 -9.29 -5.18 -5.42
C SER A 339 -10.26 -4.09 -4.96
N VAL A 340 -9.93 -2.81 -5.15
CA VAL A 340 -10.83 -1.68 -4.85
C VAL A 340 -12.08 -1.71 -5.74
N ALA A 341 -11.92 -1.90 -7.05
CA ALA A 341 -13.05 -1.95 -7.98
C ALA A 341 -14.00 -3.14 -7.71
N MET A 342 -13.47 -4.30 -7.33
CA MET A 342 -14.25 -5.49 -7.01
C MET A 342 -15.04 -5.31 -5.71
N ALA A 343 -14.42 -4.78 -4.65
CA ALA A 343 -15.10 -4.51 -3.38
C ALA A 343 -16.34 -3.60 -3.56
N ARG A 344 -16.22 -2.59 -4.44
CA ARG A 344 -17.33 -1.68 -4.77
C ARG A 344 -18.49 -2.35 -5.51
N LEU A 345 -18.23 -3.41 -6.26
CA LEU A 345 -19.25 -4.17 -6.99
C LEU A 345 -19.99 -5.16 -6.09
N GLU A 346 -19.32 -5.70 -5.07
CA GLU A 346 -19.91 -6.66 -4.12
C GLU A 346 -20.75 -5.98 -3.05
N GLY A 347 -20.63 -4.65 -2.90
CA GLY A 347 -21.29 -3.86 -1.86
C GLY A 347 -20.63 -4.10 -0.49
N PRO A 348 -20.92 -3.28 0.53
CA PRO A 348 -20.39 -3.53 1.86
C PRO A 348 -20.87 -4.89 2.35
N ALA A 349 -19.93 -5.81 2.60
CA ALA A 349 -20.24 -7.04 3.33
C ALA A 349 -20.91 -6.63 4.65
N ALA A 350 -22.07 -7.21 4.94
CA ALA A 350 -22.78 -6.93 6.19
C ALA A 350 -21.80 -7.06 7.36
N PRO A 351 -21.77 -6.11 8.31
CA PRO A 351 -20.82 -6.17 9.42
C PRO A 351 -20.99 -7.52 10.11
N VAL A 352 -19.87 -8.23 10.27
CA VAL A 352 -19.83 -9.48 11.04
C VAL A 352 -20.27 -9.13 12.46
N THR A 353 -21.54 -9.41 12.77
CA THR A 353 -22.08 -9.25 14.11
C THR A 353 -21.29 -10.18 15.02
N THR A 354 -20.36 -9.61 15.77
CA THR A 354 -19.67 -10.35 16.83
C THR A 354 -20.76 -10.73 17.83
N PRO A 355 -20.98 -12.02 18.14
CA PRO A 355 -21.99 -12.41 19.12
C PRO A 355 -21.66 -11.73 20.45
N ALA A 356 -22.63 -11.00 21.00
CA ALA A 356 -22.50 -10.32 22.27
C ALA A 356 -22.00 -11.32 23.33
N MET A 357 -20.83 -11.03 23.91
CA MET A 357 -20.33 -11.78 25.05
C MET A 357 -21.40 -11.75 26.17
N PRO A 358 -21.81 -12.90 26.73
CA PRO A 358 -22.73 -12.92 27.85
C PRO A 358 -22.09 -12.20 29.04
N ALA A 359 -22.83 -11.26 29.62
CA ALA A 359 -22.42 -10.50 30.79
C ALA A 359 -21.95 -11.47 31.89
N ALA A 360 -20.71 -11.30 32.35
CA ALA A 360 -20.17 -12.04 33.46
C ALA A 360 -21.02 -11.78 34.71
N GLY A 361 -21.74 -12.81 35.15
CA GLY A 361 -22.52 -12.77 36.38
C GLY A 361 -21.62 -12.49 37.58
N GLY A 362 -21.91 -11.40 38.29
CA GLY A 362 -21.28 -11.04 39.55
C GLY A 362 -21.52 -12.10 40.61
N GLY A 363 -20.54 -12.99 40.80
CA GLY A 363 -20.48 -13.93 41.90
C GLY A 363 -20.16 -13.21 43.21
N ASN A 364 -21.19 -12.97 44.02
CA ASN A 364 -21.08 -12.39 45.35
C ASN A 364 -20.42 -13.39 46.32
N ARG A 365 -19.21 -13.10 46.84
CA ARG A 365 -18.53 -13.91 47.85
C ARG A 365 -18.26 -13.11 49.13
N ARG A 366 -18.99 -13.55 50.17
CA ARG A 366 -18.90 -13.34 51.63
C ARG A 366 -17.61 -12.75 52.23
N GLU A 367 -17.81 -11.80 53.13
CA GLU A 367 -17.16 -11.63 54.44
C GLU A 367 -18.23 -11.07 55.41
N GLY A 368 -18.32 -11.35 56.71
CA GLY A 368 -17.55 -12.14 57.65
C GLY A 368 -18.39 -12.32 58.93
N GLY A 369 -18.15 -13.40 59.66
CA GLY A 369 -18.84 -13.73 60.91
C GLY A 369 -18.41 -12.84 62.09
N LYS A 370 -19.36 -12.48 62.95
CA LYS A 370 -19.10 -11.92 64.28
C LYS A 370 -19.28 -12.97 65.36
N ARG A 371 -18.29 -13.03 66.27
CA ARG A 371 -18.28 -13.76 67.53
C ARG A 371 -19.46 -13.38 68.43
N LYS A 372 -20.04 -14.36 69.12
CA LYS A 372 -20.09 -14.46 70.59
C LYS A 372 -20.28 -15.91 70.98
#